data_AF-A0A519RW18-F1
#
_entry.id   AF-A0A519RW18-F1
#
_cell.length_a   1.000
_cell.length_b   1.000
_cell.length_c   1.000
_cell.angle_alpha   90.00
_cell.angle_beta   90.00
_cell.angle_gamma   90.00
#
_symmetry.space_group_name_H-M   'P 1'
#
loop_
_entity.id
_entity.type
_entity.pdbx_description
1 polymer ?
#
loop_
_entity_poly.entity_id
_entity_poly.type
_entity_poly.pdbx_seq_one_letter_code
_entity_poly.pdbx_strand_id
1 'polypeptide(L)'
;MKKMIFFILILIIIIFAVDRFTVINLSPKLLFNHAKYKQFPLLEDGLNCGKFSMYRATETGNVNIRYFPQQNFFLLSNFESNGYFNSIKIDSAGNHVFELKFDGQDAFNFVEAINCFVIGADSIYDFSAENPVALPFSEVFNRDKNITPKRWEQIFEQKYSTADIVLYGWHTDLANAQCVYFRNEGKWTKLYTFLDAGPMYVYAEGSKIECKIRNKKIPHKWQEEHYLKDPARATYSNELRHTDDYITPFNSDFSFFPDQALQYKSKGELKILAFSKETYTTEGYFNPGIPNTFYGTGYYELNVDNELLNFKTVAYKHNGIGESTQSDIYLFCLPLNFANKSEVVF
;
A
#
# COMPACT_ATOMS: atom_id res chain seq x y z
N MET A 1 -4.50 -43.54 -42.39
CA MET A 1 -4.56 -43.23 -40.94
C MET A 1 -3.21 -42.85 -40.34
N LYS A 2 -2.16 -43.69 -40.37
CA LYS A 2 -0.83 -43.37 -39.78
C LYS A 2 -0.23 -42.03 -40.27
N LYS A 3 -0.29 -41.76 -41.59
CA LYS A 3 0.19 -40.48 -42.18
C LYS A 3 -0.59 -39.25 -41.70
N MET A 4 -1.89 -39.38 -41.47
CA MET A 4 -2.76 -38.29 -41.01
C MET A 4 -2.49 -37.96 -39.54
N ILE A 5 -2.34 -39.00 -38.70
CA ILE A 5 -1.95 -38.85 -37.29
C ILE A 5 -0.58 -38.17 -37.18
N PHE A 6 0.38 -38.58 -38.02
CA PHE A 6 1.72 -37.97 -38.06
C PHE A 6 1.68 -36.49 -38.44
N PHE A 7 0.87 -36.11 -39.43
CA PHE A 7 0.70 -34.72 -39.83
C PHE A 7 0.09 -33.86 -38.71
N ILE A 8 -0.93 -34.40 -38.02
CA ILE A 8 -1.55 -33.73 -36.87
C ILE A 8 -0.53 -33.52 -35.74
N LEU A 9 0.31 -34.53 -35.44
CA LEU A 9 1.37 -34.43 -34.43
C LEU A 9 2.38 -33.34 -34.79
N ILE A 10 2.85 -33.28 -36.04
CA ILE A 10 3.76 -32.22 -36.50
C ILE A 10 3.11 -30.84 -36.34
N LEU A 11 1.84 -30.70 -36.72
CA LEU A 11 1.12 -29.43 -36.58
C LEU A 11 1.03 -28.98 -35.12
N ILE A 12 0.73 -29.89 -34.20
CA ILE A 12 0.69 -29.60 -32.75
C ILE A 12 2.07 -29.14 -32.27
N ILE A 13 3.14 -29.80 -32.70
CA ILE A 13 4.52 -29.41 -32.34
C ILE A 13 4.85 -28.02 -32.87
N ILE A 14 4.48 -27.70 -34.12
CA ILE A 14 4.70 -26.37 -34.70
C ILE A 14 3.92 -25.30 -33.94
N ILE A 15 2.63 -25.55 -33.65
CA ILE A 15 1.79 -24.62 -32.88
C ILE A 15 2.40 -24.38 -31.50
N PHE A 16 2.84 -25.46 -30.83
CA PHE A 16 3.48 -25.36 -29.53
C PHE A 16 4.80 -24.58 -29.61
N ALA A 17 5.63 -24.83 -30.61
CA ALA A 17 6.88 -24.11 -30.80
C ALA A 17 6.64 -22.62 -31.06
N VAL A 18 5.69 -22.28 -31.93
CA VAL A 18 5.33 -20.88 -32.21
C VAL A 18 4.79 -20.22 -30.93
N ASP A 19 3.91 -20.87 -30.18
CA ASP A 19 3.36 -20.28 -28.94
C ASP A 19 4.43 -20.06 -27.86
N ARG A 20 5.39 -20.99 -27.74
CA ARG A 20 6.38 -20.99 -26.65
C ARG A 20 7.66 -20.22 -26.94
N PHE A 21 8.03 -20.04 -28.20
CA PHE A 21 9.27 -19.39 -28.58
C PHE A 21 9.06 -18.05 -29.30
N THR A 22 7.81 -17.59 -29.47
CA THR A 22 7.53 -16.34 -30.17
C THR A 22 6.41 -15.53 -29.51
N VAL A 23 6.34 -14.26 -29.87
CA VAL A 23 5.24 -13.34 -29.50
C VAL A 23 3.97 -13.55 -30.33
N ILE A 24 3.94 -14.52 -31.25
CA ILE A 24 2.75 -14.78 -32.06
C ILE A 24 1.62 -15.29 -31.16
N ASN A 25 0.49 -14.58 -31.21
CA ASN A 25 -0.68 -14.88 -30.40
C ASN A 25 -1.58 -15.92 -31.09
N LEU A 26 -1.52 -17.16 -30.61
CA LEU A 26 -2.34 -18.27 -31.12
C LEU A 26 -3.63 -18.52 -30.31
N SER A 27 -3.92 -17.66 -29.31
CA SER A 27 -5.11 -17.78 -28.48
C SER A 27 -6.39 -17.60 -29.31
N PRO A 28 -7.29 -18.60 -29.37
CA PRO A 28 -8.56 -18.47 -30.08
C PRO A 28 -9.38 -17.28 -29.58
N LYS A 29 -9.34 -17.00 -28.27
CA LYS A 29 -10.04 -15.85 -27.68
C LYS A 29 -9.60 -14.53 -28.32
N LEU A 30 -8.29 -14.35 -28.52
CA LEU A 30 -7.77 -13.16 -29.19
C LEU A 30 -8.14 -13.14 -30.66
N LEU A 31 -8.00 -14.26 -31.39
CA LEU A 31 -8.31 -14.31 -32.82
C LEU A 31 -9.77 -13.96 -33.11
N PHE A 32 -10.71 -14.51 -32.34
CA PHE A 32 -12.14 -14.30 -32.56
C PHE A 32 -12.68 -12.99 -31.98
N ASN A 33 -12.06 -12.43 -30.94
CA ASN A 33 -12.54 -11.21 -30.26
C ASN A 33 -11.59 -10.01 -30.40
N HIS A 34 -10.62 -10.06 -31.31
CA HIS A 34 -9.59 -9.04 -31.46
C HIS A 34 -10.17 -7.63 -31.59
N ALA A 35 -11.18 -7.46 -32.45
CA ALA A 35 -11.82 -6.17 -32.67
C ALA A 35 -12.49 -5.61 -31.41
N LYS A 36 -13.16 -6.47 -30.62
CA LYS A 36 -13.78 -6.10 -29.34
C LYS A 36 -12.72 -5.70 -28.31
N TYR A 37 -11.69 -6.53 -28.13
CA TYR A 37 -10.65 -6.29 -27.13
C TYR A 37 -9.81 -5.03 -27.43
N LYS A 38 -9.55 -4.75 -28.70
CA LYS A 38 -8.81 -3.53 -29.09
C LYS A 38 -9.52 -2.25 -28.65
N GLN A 39 -10.84 -2.27 -28.57
CA GLN A 39 -11.67 -1.13 -28.14
C GLN A 39 -11.73 -0.96 -26.62
N PHE A 40 -11.20 -1.88 -25.82
CA PHE A 40 -11.17 -1.70 -24.38
C PHE A 40 -10.31 -0.47 -24.02
N PRO A 41 -10.76 0.41 -23.11
CA PRO A 41 -9.99 1.54 -22.63
C PRO A 41 -8.75 1.08 -21.85
N LEU A 42 -7.73 1.93 -21.78
CA LEU A 42 -6.61 1.69 -20.87
C LEU A 42 -7.07 1.95 -19.44
N LEU A 43 -6.58 1.16 -18.48
CA LEU A 43 -6.92 1.34 -17.07
C LEU A 43 -6.53 2.73 -16.53
N GLU A 44 -5.40 3.28 -17.02
CA GLU A 44 -4.88 4.58 -16.58
C GLU A 44 -5.75 5.78 -17.00
N ASP A 45 -6.59 5.61 -18.02
CA ASP A 45 -7.55 6.63 -18.46
C ASP A 45 -8.75 6.78 -17.51
N GLY A 46 -8.88 5.86 -16.54
CA GLY A 46 -10.07 5.72 -15.71
C GLY A 46 -11.22 5.01 -16.44
N LEU A 47 -12.21 4.57 -15.68
CA LEU A 47 -13.38 3.86 -16.19
C LEU A 47 -14.65 4.47 -15.59
N ASN A 48 -15.73 4.50 -16.36
CA ASN A 48 -17.02 4.97 -15.86
C ASN A 48 -18.13 4.07 -16.40
N CYS A 49 -18.94 3.52 -15.50
CA CYS A 49 -20.28 3.06 -15.80
C CYS A 49 -21.26 3.90 -14.97
N GLY A 50 -22.53 4.02 -15.39
CA GLY A 50 -23.48 4.92 -14.73
C GLY A 50 -23.69 4.74 -13.21
N LYS A 51 -23.10 3.71 -12.59
CA LYS A 51 -23.05 3.49 -11.13
C LYS A 51 -21.68 3.71 -10.49
N PHE A 52 -20.57 3.53 -11.22
CA PHE A 52 -19.22 3.55 -10.68
C PHE A 52 -18.28 4.36 -11.57
N SER A 53 -17.43 5.17 -10.94
CA SER A 53 -16.28 5.79 -11.58
C SER A 53 -15.00 5.28 -10.93
N MET A 54 -14.06 4.87 -11.76
CA MET A 54 -12.70 4.53 -11.39
C MET A 54 -11.78 5.62 -11.95
N TYR A 55 -10.87 6.12 -11.12
CA TYR A 55 -9.89 7.10 -11.51
C TYR A 55 -8.53 6.75 -10.89
N ARG A 56 -7.46 7.25 -11.49
CA ARG A 56 -6.11 7.09 -10.95
C ARG A 56 -5.93 8.02 -9.75
N ALA A 57 -5.84 7.45 -8.56
CA ALA A 57 -5.64 8.24 -7.33
C ALA A 57 -4.20 8.71 -7.14
N THR A 58 -3.21 7.99 -7.65
CA THR A 58 -1.77 8.27 -7.45
C THR A 58 -0.95 7.83 -8.65
N GLU A 59 0.18 8.50 -8.88
CA GLU A 59 1.08 8.18 -9.98
C GLU A 59 2.08 7.05 -9.67
N THR A 60 2.30 6.78 -8.38
CA THR A 60 3.25 5.80 -7.85
C THR A 60 2.65 4.41 -7.68
N GLY A 61 3.46 3.37 -7.87
CA GLY A 61 3.08 1.98 -7.61
C GLY A 61 3.32 1.56 -6.15
N ASN A 62 2.75 0.42 -5.74
CA ASN A 62 2.93 -0.19 -4.41
C ASN A 62 2.61 0.71 -3.20
N VAL A 63 1.67 1.64 -3.38
CA VAL A 63 1.22 2.55 -2.32
C VAL A 63 0.63 1.77 -1.14
N ASN A 64 0.93 2.21 0.08
CA ASN A 64 0.22 1.76 1.28
C ASN A 64 -1.19 2.37 1.27
N ILE A 65 -2.22 1.54 1.31
CA ILE A 65 -3.62 2.00 1.44
C ILE A 65 -4.11 1.58 2.82
N ARG A 66 -4.40 2.56 3.67
CA ARG A 66 -4.87 2.35 5.05
C ARG A 66 -6.23 3.00 5.24
N TYR A 67 -7.08 2.37 6.02
CA TYR A 67 -8.42 2.85 6.36
C TYR A 67 -8.50 3.21 7.85
N PHE A 68 -9.09 4.37 8.13
CA PHE A 68 -9.24 4.92 9.48
C PHE A 68 -10.73 4.92 9.88
N PRO A 69 -11.20 3.93 10.66
CA PRO A 69 -12.61 3.72 10.91
C PRO A 69 -13.29 4.81 11.74
N GLN A 70 -12.56 5.58 12.55
CA GLN A 70 -13.13 6.61 13.43
C GLN A 70 -13.62 7.83 12.63
N GLN A 71 -12.84 8.29 11.64
CA GLN A 71 -13.18 9.44 10.78
C GLN A 71 -13.60 9.02 9.37
N ASN A 72 -13.61 7.72 9.09
CA ASN A 72 -14.09 7.12 7.84
C ASN A 72 -13.40 7.68 6.58
N PHE A 73 -12.08 7.55 6.53
CA PHE A 73 -11.27 7.95 5.38
C PHE A 73 -10.19 6.92 5.08
N PHE A 74 -9.62 7.04 3.88
CA PHE A 74 -8.46 6.28 3.43
C PHE A 74 -7.25 7.18 3.30
N LEU A 75 -6.09 6.65 3.66
CA LEU A 75 -4.80 7.28 3.47
C LEU A 75 -3.98 6.43 2.51
N LEU A 76 -3.60 7.05 1.39
CA LEU A 76 -2.68 6.51 0.41
C LEU A 76 -1.32 7.14 0.69
N SER A 77 -0.33 6.36 1.13
CA SER A 77 0.98 6.88 1.48
C SER A 77 2.10 6.12 0.78
N ASN A 78 2.99 6.87 0.13
CA ASN A 78 4.24 6.35 -0.43
C ASN A 78 5.41 6.87 0.38
N PHE A 79 6.17 5.95 0.96
CA PHE A 79 7.37 6.28 1.70
C PHE A 79 8.58 6.24 0.77
N GLU A 80 9.18 7.41 0.60
CA GLU A 80 10.62 7.73 0.45
C GLU A 80 11.57 6.80 -0.32
N SER A 81 11.12 5.81 -1.10
CA SER A 81 12.05 4.93 -1.83
C SER A 81 12.76 5.66 -2.98
N ASN A 82 12.25 6.84 -3.39
CA ASN A 82 12.74 7.61 -4.54
C ASN A 82 12.91 9.12 -4.26
N GLY A 83 13.04 9.55 -2.99
CA GLY A 83 13.13 10.98 -2.64
C GLY A 83 11.83 11.76 -2.86
N TYR A 84 10.69 11.06 -2.84
CA TYR A 84 9.36 11.60 -3.05
C TYR A 84 8.45 11.12 -1.92
N PHE A 85 7.88 12.06 -1.17
CA PHE A 85 6.84 11.77 -0.18
C PHE A 85 5.51 12.26 -0.72
N ASN A 86 4.54 11.36 -0.81
CA ASN A 86 3.17 11.71 -1.17
C ASN A 86 2.17 10.97 -0.30
N SER A 87 1.36 11.75 0.41
CA SER A 87 0.25 11.26 1.21
C SER A 87 -1.05 11.88 0.73
N ILE A 88 -2.00 11.04 0.33
CA ILE A 88 -3.27 11.43 -0.25
C ILE A 88 -4.40 10.93 0.66
N LYS A 89 -5.28 11.84 1.05
CA LYS A 89 -6.53 11.56 1.77
C LYS A 89 -7.66 11.36 0.78
N ILE A 90 -8.35 10.23 0.90
CA ILE A 90 -9.58 9.93 0.18
C ILE A 90 -10.70 9.74 1.20
N ASP A 91 -11.85 10.37 0.99
CA ASP A 91 -13.00 10.17 1.89
C ASP A 91 -13.70 8.82 1.66
N SER A 92 -14.68 8.51 2.51
CA SER A 92 -15.49 7.29 2.38
C SER A 92 -16.33 7.18 1.11
N ALA A 93 -16.52 8.29 0.36
CA ALA A 93 -17.24 8.31 -0.91
C ALA A 93 -16.29 8.17 -2.12
N GLY A 94 -14.98 8.15 -1.90
CA GLY A 94 -13.97 8.00 -2.95
C GLY A 94 -13.53 9.33 -3.55
N ASN A 95 -13.78 10.46 -2.88
CA ASN A 95 -13.27 11.75 -3.33
C ASN A 95 -11.86 11.98 -2.82
N HIS A 96 -10.99 12.50 -3.68
CA HIS A 96 -9.71 13.04 -3.28
C HIS A 96 -9.92 14.35 -2.49
N VAL A 97 -9.66 14.33 -1.18
CA VAL A 97 -9.92 15.47 -0.28
C VAL A 97 -8.67 16.32 -0.04
N PHE A 98 -7.50 15.69 0.07
CA PHE A 98 -6.26 16.39 0.39
C PHE A 98 -5.04 15.62 -0.10
N GLU A 99 -4.03 16.34 -0.59
CA GLU A 99 -2.72 15.79 -0.97
C GLU A 99 -1.62 16.60 -0.30
N LEU A 100 -0.69 15.91 0.35
CA LEU A 100 0.57 16.49 0.80
C LEU A 100 1.71 15.88 -0.01
N LYS A 101 2.33 16.73 -0.82
CA LYS A 101 3.42 16.39 -1.72
C LYS A 101 4.66 17.19 -1.32
N PHE A 102 5.74 16.49 -1.01
CA PHE A 102 7.06 17.09 -0.88
C PHE A 102 7.91 16.61 -2.05
N ASP A 103 8.54 17.54 -2.76
CA ASP A 103 9.61 17.21 -3.69
C ASP A 103 10.97 17.26 -2.99
N GLY A 104 11.99 16.62 -3.55
CA GLY A 104 13.34 16.62 -2.99
C GLY A 104 14.02 18.00 -2.93
N GLN A 105 13.33 19.09 -3.30
CA GLN A 105 13.80 20.47 -3.17
C GLN A 105 12.99 21.29 -2.15
N ASP A 106 12.01 20.68 -1.48
CA ASP A 106 11.16 21.36 -0.53
C ASP A 106 11.94 21.77 0.72
N ALA A 107 11.62 22.93 1.31
CA ALA A 107 12.31 23.47 2.49
C ALA A 107 12.02 22.68 3.78
N PHE A 108 11.23 21.61 3.68
CA PHE A 108 10.96 20.66 4.75
C PHE A 108 12.22 19.80 5.01
N ASN A 109 13.08 20.29 5.89
CA ASN A 109 14.33 19.62 6.28
C ASN A 109 14.15 18.27 7.00
N PHE A 110 12.91 17.90 7.33
CA PHE A 110 12.57 16.66 8.01
C PHE A 110 11.09 16.34 7.81
N VAL A 111 10.78 15.08 7.47
CA VAL A 111 9.43 14.53 7.40
C VAL A 111 9.45 13.13 8.00
N GLU A 112 8.57 12.89 8.96
CA GLU A 112 8.26 11.54 9.46
C GLU A 112 6.74 11.36 9.41
N ALA A 113 6.25 10.20 8.98
CA ALA A 113 4.83 9.91 9.06
C ALA A 113 4.56 8.76 10.02
N ILE A 114 3.65 8.99 10.95
CA ILE A 114 3.24 8.03 11.97
C ILE A 114 1.73 7.98 11.94
N ASN A 115 1.14 6.80 11.71
CA ASN A 115 -0.32 6.63 11.62
C ASN A 115 -0.91 7.59 10.55
N CYS A 116 -1.88 8.46 10.87
CA CYS A 116 -2.42 9.48 9.97
C CYS A 116 -1.77 10.87 10.13
N PHE A 117 -0.58 10.96 10.73
CA PHE A 117 0.07 12.23 11.01
C PHE A 117 1.37 12.35 10.22
N VAL A 118 1.60 13.52 9.64
CA VAL A 118 2.86 13.85 8.95
C VAL A 118 3.56 14.97 9.71
N ILE A 119 4.74 14.66 10.23
CA ILE A 119 5.44 15.43 11.24
C ILE A 119 6.64 16.11 10.59
N GLY A 120 6.70 17.43 10.70
CA GLY A 120 7.85 18.24 10.33
C GLY A 120 8.64 18.74 11.54
N ALA A 121 9.62 19.60 11.24
CA ALA A 121 10.45 20.24 12.27
C ALA A 121 9.62 21.14 13.22
N ASP A 122 8.75 22.00 12.68
CA ASP A 122 8.02 23.00 13.47
C ASP A 122 6.49 22.84 13.43
N SER A 123 5.97 21.91 12.63
CA SER A 123 4.54 21.63 12.53
C SER A 123 4.21 20.16 12.28
N ILE A 124 2.93 19.81 12.38
CA ILE A 124 2.37 18.50 12.11
C ILE A 124 1.07 18.63 11.33
N TYR A 125 0.89 17.81 10.30
CA TYR A 125 -0.38 17.63 9.61
C TYR A 125 -1.15 16.48 10.26
N ASP A 126 -2.43 16.70 10.51
CA ASP A 126 -3.39 15.69 10.95
C ASP A 126 -4.36 15.37 9.82
N PHE A 127 -4.19 14.21 9.17
CA PHE A 127 -5.04 13.81 8.05
C PHE A 127 -6.45 13.39 8.48
N SER A 128 -6.67 13.13 9.77
CA SER A 128 -8.00 12.84 10.29
C SER A 128 -8.89 14.08 10.39
N ALA A 129 -8.30 15.28 10.42
CA ALA A 129 -9.05 16.54 10.38
C ALA A 129 -9.79 16.70 9.04
N GLU A 130 -10.96 17.33 9.07
CA GLU A 130 -11.76 17.58 7.85
C GLU A 130 -10.94 18.32 6.78
N ASN A 131 -10.22 19.37 7.20
CA ASN A 131 -9.31 20.14 6.37
C ASN A 131 -7.89 20.06 6.97
N PRO A 132 -7.07 19.09 6.54
CA PRO A 132 -5.70 18.96 7.02
C PRO A 132 -4.89 20.23 6.72
N VAL A 133 -4.25 20.79 7.75
CA VAL A 133 -3.36 21.95 7.66
C VAL A 133 -2.15 21.73 8.56
N ALA A 134 -1.06 22.44 8.31
CA ALA A 134 0.10 22.44 9.19
C ALA A 134 -0.26 23.08 10.53
N LEU A 135 -0.27 22.28 11.59
CA LEU A 135 -0.49 22.74 12.97
C LEU A 135 0.86 22.94 13.65
N PRO A 136 1.19 24.16 14.14
CA PRO A 136 2.47 24.39 14.80
C PRO A 136 2.55 23.70 16.17
N PHE A 137 3.76 23.34 16.59
CA PHE A 137 3.97 22.87 17.95
C PHE A 137 3.84 24.05 18.93
N SER A 138 2.86 23.94 19.83
CA SER A 138 2.60 24.94 20.85
C SER A 138 3.70 25.01 21.90
N GLU A 139 4.34 23.88 22.18
CA GLU A 139 5.42 23.75 23.13
C GLU A 139 6.43 22.71 22.63
N VAL A 140 7.72 22.99 22.86
CA VAL A 140 8.82 22.10 22.51
C VAL A 140 9.72 21.97 23.74
N PHE A 141 9.80 20.77 24.31
CA PHE A 141 10.57 20.50 25.52
C PHE A 141 11.86 19.76 25.20
N ASN A 142 12.89 20.08 25.99
CA ASN A 142 14.21 19.45 25.97
C ASN A 142 14.98 19.59 24.64
N ARG A 143 14.66 20.58 23.79
CA ARG A 143 15.39 20.80 22.52
C ARG A 143 16.91 20.88 22.71
N ASP A 144 17.33 21.54 23.79
CA ASP A 144 18.74 21.83 24.11
C ASP A 144 19.41 20.79 25.03
N LYS A 145 18.80 19.61 25.22
CA LYS A 145 19.30 18.53 26.09
C LYS A 145 19.54 18.93 27.56
N ASN A 146 18.78 19.88 28.10
CA ASN A 146 19.02 20.46 29.43
C ASN A 146 18.07 19.98 30.54
N ILE A 147 17.12 19.09 30.23
CA ILE A 147 16.15 18.57 31.20
C ILE A 147 16.68 17.29 31.86
N THR A 148 16.61 17.22 33.20
CA THR A 148 16.99 16.01 33.94
C THR A 148 16.02 14.85 33.68
N PRO A 149 16.45 13.57 33.78
CA PRO A 149 15.57 12.41 33.56
C PRO A 149 14.28 12.45 34.39
N LYS A 150 14.37 12.81 35.68
CA LYS A 150 13.20 12.94 36.56
C LYS A 150 12.22 14.01 36.08
N ARG A 151 12.72 15.15 35.61
CA ARG A 151 11.88 16.24 35.08
C ARG A 151 11.26 15.84 33.74
N TRP A 152 11.99 15.12 32.90
CA TRP A 152 11.48 14.57 31.65
C TRP A 152 10.29 13.63 31.91
N GLU A 153 10.44 12.68 32.83
CA GLU A 153 9.36 11.75 33.22
C GLU A 153 8.13 12.48 33.75
N GLN A 154 8.31 13.54 34.55
CA GLN A 154 7.19 14.37 35.04
C GLN A 154 6.44 15.08 33.91
N ILE A 155 7.16 15.64 32.92
CA ILE A 155 6.53 16.29 31.76
C ILE A 155 5.77 15.24 30.95
N PHE A 156 6.39 14.08 30.70
CA PHE A 156 5.76 12.97 30.01
C PHE A 156 4.47 12.54 30.73
N GLU A 157 4.52 12.22 32.03
CA GLU A 157 3.37 11.76 32.81
C GLU A 157 2.24 12.79 32.78
N GLN A 158 2.57 14.08 32.97
CA GLN A 158 1.61 15.17 32.91
C GLN A 158 0.91 15.23 31.54
N LYS A 159 1.68 15.28 30.45
CA LYS A 159 1.15 15.40 29.09
C LYS A 159 0.39 14.15 28.65
N TYR A 160 0.95 12.98 28.92
CA TYR A 160 0.35 11.69 28.58
C TYR A 160 -1.02 11.51 29.23
N SER A 161 -1.18 11.90 30.50
CA SER A 161 -2.42 11.68 31.25
C SER A 161 -3.65 12.37 30.63
N THR A 162 -3.46 13.54 30.04
CA THR A 162 -4.53 14.34 29.41
C THR A 162 -4.52 14.29 27.89
N ALA A 163 -3.56 13.58 27.28
CA ALA A 163 -3.44 13.51 25.83
C ALA A 163 -4.48 12.57 25.22
N ASP A 164 -5.09 13.03 24.13
CA ASP A 164 -5.94 12.20 23.29
C ASP A 164 -5.13 11.49 22.19
N ILE A 165 -4.01 12.08 21.75
CA ILE A 165 -3.04 11.43 20.86
C ILE A 165 -1.63 11.48 21.46
N VAL A 166 -0.90 10.37 21.36
CA VAL A 166 0.51 10.20 21.76
C VAL A 166 1.21 9.36 20.70
N LEU A 167 2.25 9.93 20.08
CA LEU A 167 3.06 9.30 19.04
C LEU A 167 4.53 9.25 19.50
N TYR A 168 5.25 8.20 19.14
CA TYR A 168 6.69 8.09 19.36
C TYR A 168 7.44 8.13 18.02
N GLY A 169 8.23 9.17 17.82
CA GLY A 169 9.08 9.34 16.64
C GLY A 169 10.49 8.83 16.89
N TRP A 170 10.98 8.01 15.97
CA TRP A 170 12.34 7.46 16.03
C TRP A 170 13.33 8.36 15.31
N HIS A 171 12.88 9.03 14.26
CA HIS A 171 13.62 10.04 13.54
C HIS A 171 13.06 11.42 13.90
N THR A 172 13.91 12.44 13.95
CA THR A 172 13.47 13.81 14.22
C THR A 172 14.30 14.82 13.43
N ASP A 173 13.90 16.09 13.50
CA ASP A 173 14.66 17.22 12.98
C ASP A 173 15.98 17.48 13.72
N LEU A 174 16.25 16.78 14.83
CA LEU A 174 17.50 16.87 15.58
C LEU A 174 18.29 15.56 15.50
N ALA A 175 19.60 15.68 15.21
CA ALA A 175 20.51 14.55 15.20
C ALA A 175 20.56 13.85 16.58
N ASN A 176 20.50 12.52 16.57
CA ASN A 176 20.55 11.66 17.76
C ASN A 176 19.42 11.91 18.78
N ALA A 177 18.29 12.48 18.34
CA ALA A 177 17.11 12.67 19.17
C ALA A 177 15.94 11.81 18.68
N GLN A 178 15.20 11.26 19.62
CA GLN A 178 13.85 10.74 19.44
C GLN A 178 12.86 11.74 20.04
N CYS A 179 11.58 11.60 19.72
CA CYS A 179 10.56 12.52 20.21
C CYS A 179 9.29 11.77 20.65
N VAL A 180 8.63 12.31 21.67
CA VAL A 180 7.24 12.01 21.97
C VAL A 180 6.40 13.21 21.58
N TYR A 181 5.36 12.98 20.78
CA TYR A 181 4.41 13.99 20.36
C TYR A 181 3.11 13.79 21.12
N PHE A 182 2.58 14.86 21.71
CA PHE A 182 1.30 14.84 22.43
C PHE A 182 0.32 15.78 21.75
N ARG A 183 -0.92 15.33 21.59
CA ARG A 183 -2.06 16.21 21.35
C ARG A 183 -2.85 16.35 22.65
N ASN A 184 -3.08 17.58 23.06
CA ASN A 184 -3.91 17.92 24.22
C ASN A 184 -4.83 19.07 23.80
N GLU A 185 -6.15 18.87 23.83
CA GLU A 185 -7.14 19.90 23.46
C GLU A 185 -6.84 20.55 22.08
N GLY A 186 -6.44 19.73 21.11
CA GLY A 186 -6.08 20.17 19.75
C GLY A 186 -4.71 20.86 19.61
N LYS A 187 -3.95 21.02 20.69
CA LYS A 187 -2.60 21.59 20.67
C LYS A 187 -1.55 20.49 20.67
N TRP A 188 -0.51 20.68 19.87
CA TRP A 188 0.60 19.74 19.77
C TRP A 188 1.81 20.17 20.60
N THR A 189 2.43 19.21 21.28
CA THR A 189 3.65 19.40 22.07
C THR A 189 4.70 18.38 21.63
N LYS A 190 5.97 18.81 21.46
CA LYS A 190 7.13 17.91 21.30
C LYS A 190 7.86 17.75 22.63
N LEU A 191 8.32 16.53 22.92
CA LEU A 191 9.24 16.25 24.01
C LEU A 191 10.39 15.39 23.49
N TYR A 192 11.57 16.00 23.33
CA TYR A 192 12.75 15.28 22.88
C TYR A 192 13.38 14.42 23.98
N THR A 193 13.90 13.28 23.57
CA THR A 193 14.82 12.43 24.34
C THR A 193 16.04 12.13 23.49
N PHE A 194 17.21 11.99 24.10
CA PHE A 194 18.46 11.81 23.36
C PHE A 194 19.18 10.54 23.79
N LEU A 195 19.76 9.85 22.81
CA LEU A 195 20.49 8.60 23.03
C LEU A 195 21.75 8.80 23.89
N ASP A 196 22.34 10.00 23.85
CA ASP A 196 23.58 10.38 24.53
C ASP A 196 23.36 11.11 25.87
N ALA A 197 22.11 11.37 26.26
CA ALA A 197 21.79 12.17 27.45
C ALA A 197 20.61 11.58 28.24
N GLY A 198 20.91 10.60 29.10
CA GLY A 198 19.95 9.98 30.02
C GLY A 198 19.45 8.60 29.57
N PRO A 199 18.37 8.08 30.17
CA PRO A 199 17.77 6.81 29.77
C PRO A 199 17.17 6.90 28.35
N MET A 200 17.30 5.83 27.58
CA MET A 200 16.62 5.70 26.29
C MET A 200 15.14 5.41 26.53
N TYR A 201 14.30 6.45 26.46
CA TYR A 201 12.87 6.29 26.65
C TYR A 201 12.14 5.80 25.41
N VAL A 202 12.56 6.22 24.22
CA VAL A 202 11.97 5.83 22.93
C VAL A 202 12.99 4.98 22.17
N TYR A 203 12.57 3.82 21.68
CA TYR A 203 13.45 2.86 21.02
C TYR A 203 12.70 2.04 19.97
N ALA A 204 13.45 1.52 19.00
CA ALA A 204 12.95 0.53 18.05
C ALA A 204 13.03 -0.88 18.65
N GLU A 205 11.93 -1.63 18.61
CA GLU A 205 11.85 -3.05 18.90
C GLU A 205 11.31 -3.77 17.66
N GLY A 206 12.21 -4.31 16.84
CA GLY A 206 11.87 -4.81 15.51
C GLY A 206 11.40 -3.69 14.60
N SER A 207 10.19 -3.80 14.05
CA SER A 207 9.55 -2.79 13.20
C SER A 207 8.70 -1.77 13.98
N LYS A 208 8.60 -1.89 15.31
CA LYS A 208 7.78 -1.00 16.15
C LYS A 208 8.64 0.00 16.88
N ILE A 209 8.17 1.24 16.96
CA ILE A 209 8.76 2.26 17.84
C ILE A 209 7.96 2.26 19.14
N GLU A 210 8.64 2.03 20.26
CA GLU A 210 8.04 1.92 21.58
C GLU A 210 8.58 2.97 22.54
N CYS A 211 7.83 3.21 23.63
CA CYS A 211 8.30 3.99 24.76
C CYS A 211 8.31 3.14 26.03
N LYS A 212 9.38 3.24 26.85
CA LYS A 212 9.50 2.58 28.14
C LYS A 212 9.99 3.55 29.20
N ILE A 213 9.23 3.64 30.30
CA ILE A 213 9.58 4.45 31.46
C ILE A 213 9.60 3.53 32.68
N ARG A 214 10.70 3.57 33.45
CA ARG A 214 10.90 2.70 34.64
C ARG A 214 10.58 1.22 34.36
N ASN A 215 11.09 0.72 33.24
CA ASN A 215 10.87 -0.63 32.74
C ASN A 215 9.43 -1.02 32.39
N LYS A 216 8.50 -0.07 32.28
CA LYS A 216 7.13 -0.33 31.82
C LYS A 216 6.95 0.21 30.40
N LYS A 217 6.48 -0.65 29.48
CA LYS A 217 6.07 -0.22 28.14
C LYS A 217 4.85 0.69 28.26
N ILE A 218 4.90 1.84 27.61
CA ILE A 218 3.81 2.82 27.58
C ILE A 218 3.21 2.82 26.17
N PRO A 219 1.93 2.47 25.99
CA PRO A 219 1.34 2.37 24.66
C PRO A 219 1.17 3.76 24.03
N HIS A 220 1.26 3.81 22.70
CA HIS A 220 0.77 4.95 21.91
C HIS A 220 -0.71 5.21 22.22
N LYS A 221 -1.15 6.44 21.97
CA LYS A 221 -2.56 6.78 21.83
C LYS A 221 -2.73 7.30 20.42
N TRP A 222 -3.18 6.48 19.48
CA TRP A 222 -3.31 6.90 18.09
C TRP A 222 -4.61 6.38 17.51
N GLN A 223 -4.89 6.72 16.26
CA GLN A 223 -6.09 6.23 15.61
C GLN A 223 -5.91 4.76 15.23
N GLU A 224 -7.00 4.01 15.35
CA GLU A 224 -7.05 2.68 14.76
C GLU A 224 -6.91 2.84 13.23
N GLU A 225 -6.15 1.95 12.63
CA GLU A 225 -5.97 1.89 11.19
C GLU A 225 -5.95 0.43 10.74
N HIS A 226 -6.43 0.20 9.53
CA HIS A 226 -6.42 -1.13 8.92
C HIS A 226 -6.01 -1.08 7.46
N TYR A 227 -5.20 -2.02 7.04
CA TYR A 227 -4.99 -2.35 5.65
C TYR A 227 -6.25 -2.98 5.05
N LEU A 228 -6.45 -2.69 3.78
CA LEU A 228 -7.41 -3.38 2.93
C LEU A 228 -6.78 -4.69 2.44
N LYS A 229 -7.62 -5.59 1.93
CA LYS A 229 -7.18 -6.89 1.42
C LYS A 229 -7.88 -7.23 0.12
N ASP A 230 -7.14 -7.81 -0.81
CA ASP A 230 -7.68 -8.57 -1.92
C ASP A 230 -7.89 -10.02 -1.45
N PRO A 231 -9.13 -10.46 -1.18
CA PRO A 231 -9.38 -11.78 -0.64
C PRO A 231 -9.17 -12.89 -1.66
N ALA A 232 -9.27 -12.60 -2.96
CA ALA A 232 -9.06 -13.58 -4.02
C ALA A 232 -7.57 -13.93 -4.16
N ARG A 233 -6.68 -12.99 -3.84
CA ARG A 233 -5.23 -13.16 -3.86
C ARG A 233 -4.58 -13.31 -2.49
N ALA A 234 -5.37 -13.18 -1.42
CA ALA A 234 -4.90 -13.17 -0.03
C ALA A 234 -3.80 -12.14 0.23
N THR A 235 -3.88 -10.96 -0.41
CA THR A 235 -2.85 -9.91 -0.39
C THR A 235 -3.35 -8.65 0.30
N TYR A 236 -2.56 -8.04 1.17
CA TYR A 236 -2.87 -6.78 1.85
C TYR A 236 -2.34 -5.57 1.09
N SER A 237 -2.99 -4.42 1.29
CA SER A 237 -2.64 -3.15 0.65
C SER A 237 -1.44 -2.43 1.28
N ASN A 238 -0.58 -3.13 2.01
CA ASN A 238 0.69 -2.59 2.50
C ASN A 238 1.76 -2.58 1.41
N GLU A 239 2.82 -1.77 1.55
CA GLU A 239 3.85 -1.54 0.52
C GLU A 239 4.54 -2.82 0.04
N LEU A 240 4.76 -3.78 0.94
CA LEU A 240 5.38 -5.06 0.63
C LEU A 240 4.38 -6.09 0.08
N ARG A 241 3.10 -5.72 -0.03
CA ARG A 241 2.00 -6.60 -0.50
C ARG A 241 2.04 -7.95 0.22
N HIS A 242 2.08 -7.91 1.56
CA HIS A 242 2.13 -9.12 2.35
C HIS A 242 0.96 -10.03 1.98
N THR A 243 1.23 -11.33 1.97
CA THR A 243 0.21 -12.36 1.77
C THR A 243 -0.05 -13.10 3.08
N ASP A 244 -1.22 -13.75 3.18
CA ASP A 244 -1.50 -14.63 4.33
C ASP A 244 -0.41 -15.72 4.50
N ASP A 245 0.08 -16.29 3.39
CA ASP A 245 1.12 -17.32 3.40
C ASP A 245 2.46 -16.78 3.90
N TYR A 246 2.80 -15.54 3.57
CA TYR A 246 4.01 -14.89 4.08
C TYR A 246 3.91 -14.65 5.59
N ILE A 247 2.74 -14.23 6.08
CA ILE A 247 2.56 -13.80 7.48
C ILE A 247 2.42 -15.00 8.43
N THR A 248 1.64 -16.03 8.03
CA THR A 248 1.22 -17.14 8.91
C THR A 248 2.36 -17.83 9.67
N PRO A 249 3.52 -18.13 9.05
CA PRO A 249 4.65 -18.75 9.75
C PRO A 249 5.23 -17.92 10.91
N PHE A 250 5.02 -16.60 10.89
CA PHE A 250 5.59 -15.65 11.85
C PHE A 250 4.57 -15.09 12.85
N ASN A 251 3.31 -15.53 12.80
CA ASN A 251 2.20 -14.78 13.43
C ASN A 251 1.16 -15.67 14.14
N SER A 252 1.60 -16.63 14.98
CA SER A 252 0.67 -17.52 15.70
C SER A 252 -0.28 -16.79 16.67
N ASP A 253 0.06 -15.57 17.10
CA ASP A 253 -0.68 -14.76 18.06
C ASP A 253 -1.18 -13.41 17.49
N PHE A 254 -1.09 -13.21 16.17
CA PHE A 254 -1.46 -11.98 15.46
C PHE A 254 -0.67 -10.72 15.87
N SER A 255 0.42 -10.85 16.62
CA SER A 255 1.21 -9.71 17.11
C SER A 255 2.05 -9.02 16.03
N PHE A 256 2.45 -9.76 14.99
CA PHE A 256 3.25 -9.25 13.87
C PHE A 256 2.39 -8.47 12.86
N PHE A 257 1.21 -9.00 12.52
CA PHE A 257 0.27 -8.37 11.59
C PHE A 257 -1.18 -8.57 12.09
N PRO A 258 -1.69 -7.64 12.92
CA PRO A 258 -3.00 -7.77 13.56
C PRO A 258 -4.18 -7.89 12.58
N ASP A 259 -4.08 -7.24 11.42
CA ASP A 259 -5.13 -7.27 10.39
C ASP A 259 -5.36 -8.68 9.81
N GLN A 260 -4.42 -9.61 10.00
CA GLN A 260 -4.63 -11.01 9.62
C GLN A 260 -5.77 -11.67 10.41
N ALA A 261 -6.07 -11.19 11.61
CA ALA A 261 -7.20 -11.68 12.41
C ALA A 261 -8.56 -11.17 11.88
N LEU A 262 -8.58 -10.18 10.98
CA LEU A 262 -9.81 -9.62 10.43
C LEU A 262 -10.34 -10.47 9.27
N GLN A 263 -11.66 -10.45 9.11
CA GLN A 263 -12.32 -11.09 7.98
C GLN A 263 -12.52 -10.11 6.84
N TYR A 264 -12.34 -10.60 5.61
CA TYR A 264 -12.53 -9.80 4.39
C TYR A 264 -13.42 -10.57 3.42
N LYS A 265 -14.22 -9.83 2.65
CA LYS A 265 -15.04 -10.37 1.58
C LYS A 265 -14.83 -9.55 0.33
N SER A 266 -14.70 -10.23 -0.81
CA SER A 266 -14.55 -9.55 -2.09
C SER A 266 -15.82 -8.75 -2.41
N LYS A 267 -15.66 -7.49 -2.82
CA LYS A 267 -16.74 -6.66 -3.39
C LYS A 267 -16.89 -6.83 -4.90
N GLY A 268 -15.98 -7.55 -5.55
CA GLY A 268 -16.05 -7.82 -6.98
C GLY A 268 -15.21 -9.01 -7.43
N GLU A 269 -15.17 -9.22 -8.73
CA GLU A 269 -14.35 -10.24 -9.39
C GLU A 269 -13.54 -9.58 -10.50
N LEU A 270 -12.22 -9.74 -10.44
CA LEU A 270 -11.31 -9.35 -11.51
C LEU A 270 -10.88 -10.58 -12.31
N LYS A 271 -11.15 -10.55 -13.61
CA LYS A 271 -10.89 -11.67 -14.51
C LYS A 271 -10.07 -11.26 -15.71
N ILE A 272 -9.06 -12.07 -16.03
CA ILE A 272 -8.30 -11.93 -17.28
C ILE A 272 -9.05 -12.67 -18.39
N LEU A 273 -9.55 -11.92 -19.38
CA LEU A 273 -10.25 -12.48 -20.54
C LEU A 273 -9.28 -13.05 -21.57
N ALA A 274 -8.20 -12.32 -21.84
CA ALA A 274 -7.18 -12.67 -22.82
C ALA A 274 -5.85 -11.97 -22.52
N PHE A 275 -4.76 -12.47 -23.12
CA PHE A 275 -3.42 -11.90 -23.00
C PHE A 275 -2.74 -11.93 -24.37
N SER A 276 -2.29 -10.77 -24.83
CA SER A 276 -1.54 -10.58 -26.07
C SER A 276 -0.07 -10.42 -25.76
N LYS A 277 0.74 -11.38 -26.21
CA LYS A 277 2.21 -11.31 -26.17
C LYS A 277 2.69 -10.21 -27.11
N GLU A 278 3.61 -9.39 -26.63
CA GLU A 278 4.21 -8.28 -27.39
C GLU A 278 5.73 -8.32 -27.33
N THR A 279 6.28 -8.66 -26.16
CA THR A 279 7.71 -8.85 -25.95
C THR A 279 7.98 -10.01 -24.98
N TYR A 280 9.24 -10.38 -24.82
CA TYR A 280 9.67 -11.37 -23.85
C TYR A 280 11.07 -11.07 -23.34
N THR A 281 11.39 -11.63 -22.18
CA THR A 281 12.75 -11.69 -21.67
C THR A 281 13.34 -13.09 -21.93
N THR A 282 14.67 -13.16 -21.94
CA THR A 282 15.45 -14.41 -22.08
C THR A 282 16.46 -14.56 -20.93
N GLU A 283 16.20 -13.87 -19.83
CA GLU A 283 17.10 -13.81 -18.68
C GLU A 283 17.31 -15.18 -18.02
N GLY A 284 18.50 -15.39 -17.44
CA GLY A 284 18.87 -16.61 -16.73
C GLY A 284 20.29 -17.09 -17.08
N TYR A 285 21.06 -17.49 -16.07
CA TYR A 285 22.50 -17.80 -16.18
C TYR A 285 22.85 -18.90 -17.21
N PHE A 286 21.89 -19.78 -17.54
CA PHE A 286 22.04 -20.86 -18.52
C PHE A 286 20.94 -20.87 -19.59
N ASN A 287 20.26 -19.75 -19.82
CA ASN A 287 19.17 -19.69 -20.79
C ASN A 287 19.74 -19.51 -22.22
N PRO A 288 19.56 -20.46 -23.15
CA PRO A 288 20.12 -20.37 -24.50
C PRO A 288 19.35 -19.41 -25.43
N GLY A 289 18.70 -18.37 -24.88
CA GLY A 289 17.86 -17.43 -25.61
C GLY A 289 16.39 -17.86 -25.73
N ILE A 290 15.93 -18.79 -24.89
CA ILE A 290 14.52 -19.21 -24.84
C ILE A 290 13.73 -18.16 -24.06
N PRO A 291 12.56 -17.69 -24.55
CA PRO A 291 11.70 -16.81 -23.79
C PRO A 291 11.42 -17.39 -22.39
N ASN A 292 11.65 -16.63 -21.33
CA ASN A 292 11.36 -17.06 -19.96
C ASN A 292 10.04 -16.45 -19.44
N THR A 293 9.75 -15.21 -19.83
CA THR A 293 8.52 -14.49 -19.47
C THR A 293 8.09 -13.65 -20.67
N PHE A 294 6.82 -13.76 -21.03
CA PHE A 294 6.19 -12.89 -22.03
C PHE A 294 5.51 -11.72 -21.33
N TYR A 295 5.66 -10.53 -21.91
CA TYR A 295 4.99 -9.30 -21.50
C TYR A 295 4.11 -8.79 -22.64
N GLY A 296 3.04 -8.09 -22.28
CA GLY A 296 2.17 -7.42 -23.24
C GLY A 296 0.84 -7.04 -22.61
N THR A 297 -0.19 -6.92 -23.44
CA THR A 297 -1.51 -6.45 -23.00
C THR A 297 -2.37 -7.58 -22.44
N GLY A 298 -2.76 -7.46 -21.17
CA GLY A 298 -3.89 -8.19 -20.58
C GLY A 298 -5.21 -7.46 -20.84
N TYR A 299 -6.25 -8.21 -21.18
CA TYR A 299 -7.61 -7.72 -21.31
C TYR A 299 -8.43 -8.24 -20.15
N TYR A 300 -9.08 -7.34 -19.43
CA TYR A 300 -9.71 -7.60 -18.14
C TYR A 300 -11.20 -7.30 -18.17
N GLU A 301 -11.91 -8.05 -17.33
CA GLU A 301 -13.30 -7.81 -16.93
C GLU A 301 -13.29 -7.65 -15.41
N LEU A 302 -13.79 -6.51 -14.94
CA LEU A 302 -14.06 -6.25 -13.53
C LEU A 302 -15.57 -6.24 -13.33
N ASN A 303 -16.06 -7.15 -12.50
CA ASN A 303 -17.45 -7.20 -12.07
C ASN A 303 -17.55 -6.69 -10.63
N VAL A 304 -18.17 -5.53 -10.43
CA VAL A 304 -18.47 -4.98 -9.10
C VAL A 304 -19.96 -4.70 -9.03
N ASP A 305 -20.66 -5.27 -8.05
CA ASP A 305 -22.10 -5.14 -7.86
C ASP A 305 -22.95 -5.41 -9.13
N ASN A 306 -22.56 -6.43 -9.90
CA ASN A 306 -23.17 -6.84 -11.17
C ASN A 306 -23.00 -5.82 -12.32
N GLU A 307 -22.11 -4.84 -12.18
CA GLU A 307 -21.68 -3.96 -13.27
C GLU A 307 -20.37 -4.44 -13.87
N LEU A 308 -20.34 -4.57 -15.19
CA LEU A 308 -19.18 -5.05 -15.93
C LEU A 308 -18.40 -3.88 -16.51
N LEU A 309 -17.16 -3.73 -16.05
CA LEU A 309 -16.17 -2.81 -16.59
C LEU A 309 -15.11 -3.60 -17.34
N ASN A 310 -14.89 -3.23 -18.60
CA ASN A 310 -13.86 -3.83 -19.44
C ASN A 310 -12.71 -2.85 -19.60
N PHE A 311 -11.48 -3.34 -19.45
CA PHE A 311 -10.29 -2.51 -19.63
C PHE A 311 -9.09 -3.36 -20.05
N LYS A 312 -8.01 -2.69 -20.45
CA LYS A 312 -6.74 -3.34 -20.75
C LYS A 312 -5.59 -2.64 -20.03
N THR A 313 -4.58 -3.40 -19.66
CA THR A 313 -3.35 -2.89 -19.08
C THR A 313 -2.26 -3.96 -19.21
N VAL A 314 -1.05 -3.65 -18.75
CA VAL A 314 0.10 -4.55 -18.80
C VAL A 314 -0.19 -5.83 -18.00
N ALA A 315 0.26 -6.95 -18.55
CA ALA A 315 0.24 -8.27 -17.92
C ALA A 315 1.50 -9.04 -18.34
N TYR A 316 1.77 -10.12 -17.64
CA TYR A 316 2.87 -11.01 -17.98
C TYR A 316 2.46 -12.48 -17.85
N LYS A 317 3.25 -13.36 -18.46
CA LYS A 317 3.04 -14.80 -18.39
C LYS A 317 4.38 -15.52 -18.45
N HIS A 318 4.68 -16.32 -17.44
CA HIS A 318 5.87 -17.16 -17.47
C HIS A 318 5.76 -18.23 -18.57
N ASN A 319 6.90 -18.53 -19.19
CA ASN A 319 6.97 -19.54 -20.22
C ASN A 319 7.05 -20.94 -19.58
N GLY A 320 5.90 -21.49 -19.21
CA GLY A 320 5.81 -22.85 -18.66
C GLY A 320 4.48 -23.53 -18.99
N ILE A 321 4.46 -24.86 -18.93
CA ILE A 321 3.24 -25.65 -19.11
C ILE A 321 2.36 -25.44 -17.88
N GLY A 322 1.09 -25.06 -18.07
CA GLY A 322 0.17 -24.78 -16.98
C GLY A 322 0.25 -23.37 -16.40
N GLU A 323 1.24 -22.56 -16.80
CA GLU A 323 1.35 -21.17 -16.35
C GLU A 323 0.14 -20.34 -16.81
N SER A 324 -0.44 -19.60 -15.86
CA SER A 324 -1.50 -18.63 -16.11
C SER A 324 -0.92 -17.24 -16.40
N THR A 325 -1.70 -16.39 -17.06
CA THR A 325 -1.37 -14.96 -17.12
C THR A 325 -1.44 -14.37 -15.72
N GLN A 326 -0.48 -13.54 -15.38
CA GLN A 326 -0.35 -12.83 -14.12
C GLN A 326 -0.38 -11.31 -14.37
N SER A 327 -0.67 -10.57 -13.30
CA SER A 327 -0.74 -9.11 -13.32
C SER A 327 -0.59 -8.57 -11.90
N ASP A 328 -0.03 -7.37 -11.75
CA ASP A 328 0.10 -6.70 -10.45
C ASP A 328 -1.14 -5.87 -10.08
N ILE A 329 -2.32 -6.33 -10.51
CA ILE A 329 -3.61 -5.69 -10.24
C ILE A 329 -4.28 -6.44 -9.08
N TYR A 330 -4.69 -5.70 -8.07
CA TYR A 330 -5.38 -6.21 -6.90
C TYR A 330 -6.73 -5.51 -6.79
N LEU A 331 -7.70 -6.16 -6.12
CA LEU A 331 -8.98 -5.56 -5.79
C LEU A 331 -9.12 -5.47 -4.27
N PHE A 332 -8.65 -4.38 -3.68
CA PHE A 332 -8.56 -4.21 -2.25
C PHE A 332 -9.89 -3.77 -1.64
N CYS A 333 -10.37 -4.57 -0.69
CA CYS A 333 -11.63 -4.37 0.02
C CYS A 333 -11.39 -4.10 1.50
N LEU A 334 -12.33 -3.39 2.12
CA LEU A 334 -12.36 -3.17 3.56
C LEU A 334 -12.55 -4.47 4.37
N PRO A 335 -12.08 -4.50 5.62
CA PRO A 335 -12.50 -5.51 6.59
C PRO A 335 -14.03 -5.56 6.70
N LEU A 336 -14.59 -6.75 6.92
CA LEU A 336 -16.03 -7.01 6.88
C LEU A 336 -16.80 -6.20 7.93
N ASN A 337 -16.21 -5.97 9.11
CA ASN A 337 -16.77 -5.14 10.18
C ASN A 337 -16.87 -3.64 9.80
N PHE A 338 -16.21 -3.21 8.74
CA PHE A 338 -16.28 -1.84 8.21
C PHE A 338 -16.88 -1.77 6.80
N ALA A 339 -17.34 -2.90 6.23
CA ALA A 339 -17.81 -2.96 4.85
C ALA A 339 -19.03 -2.06 4.56
N ASN A 340 -19.80 -1.69 5.59
CA ASN A 340 -20.94 -0.78 5.51
C ASN A 340 -20.57 0.71 5.70
N LYS A 341 -19.31 1.02 5.99
CA LYS A 341 -18.85 2.41 6.19
C LYS A 341 -18.44 3.09 4.89
N SER A 342 -18.09 2.33 3.86
CA SER A 342 -17.67 2.87 2.57
C SER A 342 -17.87 1.84 1.45
N GLU A 343 -18.30 2.31 0.28
CA GLU A 343 -18.40 1.53 -0.97
C GLU A 343 -17.15 1.64 -1.84
N VAL A 344 -16.13 2.37 -1.40
CA VAL A 344 -14.87 2.52 -2.12
C VAL A 344 -14.12 1.20 -2.15
N VAL A 345 -13.62 0.86 -3.34
CA VAL A 345 -12.74 -0.27 -3.61
C VAL A 345 -11.50 0.28 -4.32
N PHE A 346 -10.34 -0.29 -4.01
CA PHE A 346 -9.06 0.16 -4.55
C PHE A 346 -8.43 -0.85 -5.50
#